data_AF-A0A521U7I2-F1
#
_entry.id   AF-A0A521U7I2-F1
#
_cell.length_a   1.000
_cell.length_b   1.000
_cell.length_c   1.000
_cell.angle_alpha   90.00
_cell.angle_beta   90.00
_cell.angle_gamma   90.00
#
_symmetry.space_group_name_H-M   'P 1'
#
loop_
_entity.id
_entity.type
_entity.pdbx_description
1 polymer ?
#
loop_
_entity_poly.entity_id
_entity_poly.type
_entity_poly.pdbx_seq_one_letter_code
_entity_poly.pdbx_strand_id
1 'polypeptide(L)'
;MTTTTTKPAFLNFRVDHMTLLLQPALYNVAYVLFKTVFGVGPDDLLYDKRKEWVPGQGEQSMTYAVRLGHGADDPKLTNTIIAVVQPSEPAGQPSHVRTMLDSHEAASHWQHIALRTPDLLAFHQHALERGVNFITPILKDDEENLIQVFSGEWYFPGTKPSGMFFEFLQRDPSDQTVERLNSQNRKWFRDETFLGLYVEKEREYQSGNVTPFIDDALFKLLHERYGAKKTWEIDDAALKVAEALMMEHAKSKRA
;
A
#
# COMPACT_ATOMS: atom_id res chain seq x y z
N MET A 1 -5.19 39.26 -4.70
CA MET A 1 -6.18 38.18 -4.88
C MET A 1 -5.42 36.86 -4.86
N THR A 2 -5.45 36.14 -3.73
CA THR A 2 -4.88 34.80 -3.62
C THR A 2 -5.78 33.84 -4.39
N THR A 3 -5.34 33.38 -5.56
CA THR A 3 -5.96 32.26 -6.26
C THR A 3 -5.76 31.01 -5.41
N THR A 4 -6.75 30.67 -4.58
CA THR A 4 -6.80 29.37 -3.91
C THR A 4 -6.85 28.30 -4.99
N THR A 5 -5.75 27.57 -5.16
CA THR A 5 -5.70 26.43 -6.07
C THR A 5 -6.52 25.32 -5.43
N THR A 6 -7.72 25.06 -5.97
CA THR A 6 -8.58 24.00 -5.45
C THR A 6 -7.88 22.66 -5.65
N LYS A 7 -7.62 21.95 -4.55
CA LYS A 7 -7.04 20.61 -4.58
C LYS A 7 -7.92 19.68 -5.44
N PRO A 8 -7.35 19.00 -6.47
CA PRO A 8 -8.08 18.04 -7.28
C PRO A 8 -8.79 16.98 -6.44
N ALA A 9 -10.01 16.59 -6.86
CA ALA A 9 -10.83 15.63 -6.12
C ALA A 9 -10.11 14.29 -5.88
N PHE A 10 -9.34 13.80 -6.87
CA PHE A 10 -8.59 12.54 -6.78
C PHE A 10 -7.46 12.54 -5.75
N LEU A 11 -7.06 13.71 -5.22
CA LEU A 11 -6.08 13.81 -4.13
C LEU A 11 -6.74 13.85 -2.75
N ASN A 12 -8.08 13.86 -2.66
CA ASN A 12 -8.81 13.83 -1.40
C ASN A 12 -9.05 12.40 -0.93
N PHE A 13 -7.96 11.77 -0.50
CA PHE A 13 -7.97 10.40 -0.01
C PHE A 13 -8.78 10.23 1.27
N ARG A 14 -9.30 9.01 1.47
CA ARG A 14 -9.81 8.50 2.74
C ARG A 14 -9.12 7.17 3.05
N VAL A 15 -8.84 6.89 4.31
CA VAL A 15 -8.32 5.57 4.69
C VAL A 15 -9.38 4.51 4.41
N ASP A 16 -8.98 3.41 3.78
CA ASP A 16 -9.82 2.23 3.56
C ASP A 16 -9.52 1.17 4.62
N HIS A 17 -8.24 0.79 4.74
CA HIS A 17 -7.75 -0.14 5.75
C HIS A 17 -6.24 0.10 6.01
N MET A 18 -5.72 -0.54 7.06
CA MET A 18 -4.30 -0.53 7.41
C MET A 18 -3.83 -1.96 7.68
N THR A 19 -2.60 -2.28 7.28
CA THR A 19 -2.04 -3.63 7.44
C THR A 19 -0.91 -3.63 8.45
N LEU A 20 -1.09 -4.41 9.52
CA LEU A 20 -0.17 -4.59 10.64
C LEU A 20 0.49 -5.97 10.55
N LEU A 21 1.80 -6.00 10.43
CA LEU A 21 2.61 -7.22 10.56
C LEU A 21 2.93 -7.46 12.03
N LEU A 22 2.84 -8.71 12.46
CA LEU A 22 3.22 -9.14 13.80
C LEU A 22 4.12 -10.37 13.74
N GLN A 23 5.09 -10.44 14.65
CA GLN A 23 5.79 -11.68 14.93
C GLN A 23 4.79 -12.75 15.39
N PRO A 24 4.98 -14.05 15.06
CA PRO A 24 4.00 -15.11 15.36
C PRO A 24 3.59 -15.19 16.83
N ALA A 25 4.52 -14.92 17.75
CA ALA A 25 4.24 -14.91 19.18
C ALA A 25 3.23 -13.83 19.62
N LEU A 26 3.11 -12.73 18.85
CA LEU A 26 2.14 -11.66 19.10
C LEU A 26 0.82 -11.84 18.34
N TYR A 27 0.76 -12.67 17.30
CA TYR A 27 -0.42 -12.77 16.43
C TYR A 27 -1.68 -13.22 17.19
N ASN A 28 -1.59 -14.34 17.91
CA ASN A 28 -2.72 -14.84 18.71
C ASN A 28 -3.05 -13.91 19.88
N VAL A 29 -2.03 -13.25 20.46
CA VAL A 29 -2.23 -12.26 21.53
C VAL A 29 -3.01 -11.06 20.99
N ALA A 30 -2.64 -10.55 19.81
CA ALA A 30 -3.34 -9.46 19.16
C ALA A 30 -4.80 -9.83 18.87
N TYR A 31 -5.07 -11.04 18.38
CA TYR A 31 -6.44 -11.51 18.16
C TYR A 31 -7.29 -11.44 19.45
N VAL A 32 -6.73 -11.89 20.57
CA VAL A 32 -7.40 -11.79 21.89
C VAL A 32 -7.58 -10.32 22.30
N LEU A 33 -6.57 -9.47 22.14
CA LEU A 33 -6.64 -8.05 22.49
C LEU A 33 -7.67 -7.31 21.64
N PHE A 34 -7.76 -7.57 20.34
CA PHE A 34 -8.79 -7.01 19.46
C PHE A 34 -10.20 -7.32 19.97
N LYS A 35 -10.45 -8.57 20.36
CA LYS A 35 -11.76 -8.98 20.87
C LYS A 35 -12.08 -8.45 22.27
N THR A 36 -11.07 -8.39 23.14
CA THR A 36 -11.28 -8.09 24.57
C THR A 36 -11.16 -6.60 24.90
N VAL A 37 -10.18 -5.91 24.32
CA VAL A 37 -9.90 -4.49 24.58
C VAL A 37 -10.66 -3.60 23.61
N PHE A 38 -10.69 -3.97 22.33
CA PHE A 38 -11.33 -3.18 21.28
C PHE A 38 -12.76 -3.62 20.97
N GLY A 39 -13.29 -4.63 21.67
CA GLY A 39 -14.68 -5.06 21.56
C GLY A 39 -15.05 -5.69 20.21
N VAL A 40 -14.06 -6.15 19.42
CA VAL A 40 -14.29 -6.77 18.11
C VAL A 40 -15.14 -8.02 18.26
N GLY A 41 -16.39 -7.95 17.79
CA GLY A 41 -17.33 -9.06 17.79
C GLY A 41 -17.10 -10.05 16.65
N PRO A 42 -17.90 -11.12 16.55
CA PRO A 42 -17.93 -11.99 15.38
C PRO A 42 -18.23 -11.23 14.08
N ASP A 43 -19.16 -10.26 14.12
CA ASP A 43 -19.59 -9.47 12.96
C ASP A 43 -18.56 -8.41 12.53
N ASP A 44 -17.50 -8.21 13.33
CA ASP A 44 -16.41 -7.31 13.03
C ASP A 44 -15.20 -8.03 12.42
N LEU A 45 -15.21 -9.36 12.37
CA LEU A 45 -14.21 -10.14 11.65
C LEU A 45 -14.59 -10.18 10.16
N LEU A 46 -13.91 -9.37 9.35
CA LEU A 46 -14.23 -9.19 7.94
C LEU A 46 -13.79 -10.38 7.09
N TYR A 47 -12.59 -10.90 7.37
CA TYR A 47 -12.09 -12.15 6.78
C TYR A 47 -10.99 -12.76 7.65
N ASP A 48 -10.75 -14.05 7.45
CA ASP A 48 -9.61 -14.81 7.98
C ASP A 48 -9.13 -15.72 6.85
N LYS A 49 -7.94 -15.43 6.31
CA LYS A 49 -7.33 -16.21 5.24
C LYS A 49 -6.36 -17.20 5.86
N ARG A 50 -6.54 -18.47 5.51
CA ARG A 50 -5.77 -19.60 6.02
C ARG A 50 -5.16 -20.37 4.87
N LYS A 51 -4.05 -21.05 5.14
CA LYS A 51 -3.36 -21.88 4.15
C LYS A 51 -2.73 -23.10 4.80
N GLU A 52 -2.94 -24.26 4.20
CA GLU A 52 -2.12 -25.43 4.48
C GLU A 52 -0.83 -25.35 3.65
N TRP A 53 0.29 -25.09 4.32
CA TRP A 53 1.59 -24.97 3.66
C TRP A 53 2.23 -26.32 3.31
N VAL A 54 1.95 -27.34 4.12
CA VAL A 54 2.44 -28.70 3.93
C VAL A 54 1.23 -29.64 4.01
N PRO A 55 0.94 -30.41 2.94
CA PRO A 55 -0.22 -31.30 2.92
C PRO A 55 -0.24 -32.26 4.11
N GLY A 56 -1.35 -32.28 4.83
CA GLY A 56 -1.56 -33.13 6.01
C GLY A 56 -1.07 -32.55 7.34
N GLN A 57 -0.57 -31.30 7.38
CA GLN A 57 -0.17 -30.62 8.61
C GLN A 57 -1.20 -29.61 9.12
N GLY A 58 -2.29 -29.40 8.37
CA GLY A 58 -3.36 -28.47 8.74
C GLY A 58 -3.08 -27.03 8.34
N GLU A 59 -4.12 -26.21 8.43
CA GLU A 59 -4.07 -24.81 8.02
C GLU A 59 -3.39 -23.93 9.08
N GLN A 60 -2.66 -22.91 8.60
CA GLN A 60 -2.16 -21.80 9.39
C GLN A 60 -2.89 -20.52 8.99
N SER A 61 -3.27 -19.68 9.96
CA SER A 61 -3.83 -18.35 9.66
C SER A 61 -2.72 -17.44 9.14
N MET A 62 -2.91 -16.93 7.93
CA MET A 62 -1.97 -16.01 7.30
C MET A 62 -2.30 -14.56 7.68
N THR A 63 -3.59 -14.23 7.63
CA THR A 63 -4.09 -12.89 7.90
C THR A 63 -5.53 -12.95 8.39
N TYR A 64 -5.91 -12.01 9.25
CA TYR A 64 -7.30 -11.69 9.52
C TYR A 64 -7.51 -10.19 9.46
N ALA A 65 -8.69 -9.74 9.05
CA ALA A 65 -9.07 -8.33 9.09
C ALA A 65 -10.22 -8.09 10.06
N VAL A 66 -10.07 -7.06 10.88
CA VAL A 66 -11.06 -6.63 11.86
C VAL A 66 -11.52 -5.21 11.59
N ARG A 67 -12.82 -4.96 11.76
CA ARG A 67 -13.38 -3.63 11.87
C ARG A 67 -13.31 -3.17 13.33
N LEU A 68 -12.60 -2.08 13.57
CA LEU A 68 -12.52 -1.44 14.89
C LEU A 68 -13.61 -0.40 15.13
N GLY A 69 -14.14 0.18 14.07
CA GLY A 69 -15.14 1.24 14.16
C GLY A 69 -15.79 1.50 12.82
N HIS A 70 -16.93 2.20 12.87
CA HIS A 70 -17.66 2.66 11.71
C HIS A 70 -18.09 4.12 11.91
N GLY A 71 -18.12 4.89 10.83
CA GLY A 71 -18.62 6.25 10.80
C GLY A 71 -20.15 6.29 10.78
N ALA A 72 -20.70 7.51 10.84
CA ALA A 72 -22.13 7.76 10.69
C ALA A 72 -22.59 7.84 9.21
N ASP A 73 -21.64 8.01 8.29
CA ASP A 73 -21.89 8.04 6.84
C ASP A 73 -21.96 6.60 6.27
N ASP A 74 -21.80 6.43 4.96
CA ASP A 74 -21.83 5.13 4.27
C ASP A 74 -21.00 4.07 5.04
N PRO A 75 -21.65 3.05 5.63
CA PRO A 75 -20.99 2.05 6.45
C PRO A 75 -19.98 1.21 5.68
N LYS A 76 -20.05 1.16 4.34
CA LYS A 76 -19.04 0.44 3.53
C LYS A 76 -17.76 1.25 3.35
N LEU A 77 -17.85 2.57 3.45
CA LEU A 77 -16.76 3.49 3.11
C LEU A 77 -16.17 4.20 4.34
N THR A 78 -16.79 4.05 5.50
CA THR A 78 -16.37 4.75 6.72
C THR A 78 -16.00 3.79 7.85
N ASN A 79 -15.43 2.64 7.51
CA ASN A 79 -14.90 1.72 8.51
C ASN A 79 -13.45 2.07 8.88
N THR A 80 -13.09 1.83 10.14
CA THR A 80 -11.70 1.70 10.56
C THR A 80 -11.36 0.22 10.53
N ILE A 81 -10.53 -0.20 9.57
CA ILE A 81 -10.18 -1.60 9.35
C ILE A 81 -8.70 -1.80 9.59
N ILE A 82 -8.35 -2.87 10.31
CA ILE A 82 -6.98 -3.34 10.45
C ILE A 82 -6.90 -4.79 9.97
N ALA A 83 -6.09 -5.04 8.94
CA ALA A 83 -5.63 -6.37 8.58
C ALA A 83 -4.37 -6.69 9.41
N VAL A 84 -4.35 -7.86 10.05
CA VAL A 84 -3.22 -8.33 10.86
C VAL A 84 -2.63 -9.53 10.15
N VAL A 85 -1.34 -9.48 9.89
CA VAL A 85 -0.60 -10.48 9.10
C VAL A 85 0.55 -11.02 9.95
N GLN A 86 0.83 -12.31 9.82
CA GLN A 86 2.03 -12.94 10.39
C GLN A 86 2.78 -13.75 9.33
N PRO A 87 4.09 -14.00 9.51
CA PRO A 87 4.77 -15.00 8.72
C PRO A 87 4.26 -16.39 9.13
N SER A 88 3.56 -17.06 8.23
CA SER A 88 2.90 -18.35 8.48
C SER A 88 3.57 -19.51 7.73
N GLU A 89 4.48 -19.19 6.82
CA GLU A 89 5.29 -20.16 6.10
C GLU A 89 6.18 -20.96 7.04
N PRO A 90 6.53 -22.22 6.70
CA PRO A 90 7.52 -22.97 7.46
C PRO A 90 8.83 -22.19 7.68
N ALA A 91 9.50 -22.42 8.82
CA ALA A 91 10.67 -21.63 9.22
C ALA A 91 11.81 -21.61 8.19
N GLY A 92 11.96 -22.67 7.39
CA GLY A 92 12.97 -22.76 6.32
C GLY A 92 12.53 -22.22 4.96
N GLN A 93 11.29 -21.74 4.82
CA GLN A 93 10.79 -21.15 3.58
C GLN A 93 10.91 -19.62 3.61
N PRO A 94 11.13 -18.99 2.45
CA PRO A 94 11.07 -17.54 2.30
C PRO A 94 9.72 -16.97 2.78
N SER A 95 9.79 -15.78 3.35
CA SER A 95 8.63 -14.98 3.74
C SER A 95 9.07 -13.53 3.79
N HIS A 96 8.52 -12.69 2.91
CA HIS A 96 8.78 -11.25 2.94
C HIS A 96 8.31 -10.63 4.25
N VAL A 97 7.20 -11.12 4.85
CA VAL A 97 6.71 -10.65 6.16
C VAL A 97 7.74 -10.93 7.25
N ARG A 98 8.30 -12.15 7.30
CA ARG A 98 9.39 -12.50 8.23
C ARG A 98 10.60 -11.62 7.97
N THR A 99 10.98 -11.46 6.71
CA THR A 99 12.12 -10.65 6.31
C THR A 99 11.95 -9.20 6.77
N MET A 100 10.79 -8.58 6.55
CA MET A 100 10.48 -7.23 7.01
C MET A 100 10.63 -7.12 8.54
N LEU A 101 9.96 -7.98 9.31
CA LEU A 101 9.99 -7.94 10.78
C LEU A 101 11.40 -8.17 11.34
N ASP A 102 12.08 -9.24 10.91
CA ASP A 102 13.40 -9.61 11.41
C ASP A 102 14.47 -8.59 10.98
N SER A 103 14.37 -8.05 9.76
CA SER A 103 15.36 -7.11 9.23
C SER A 103 15.40 -5.78 9.99
N HIS A 104 14.31 -5.44 10.67
CA HIS A 104 14.13 -4.25 11.48
C HIS A 104 14.14 -4.54 13.00
N GLU A 105 14.41 -5.78 13.39
CA GLU A 105 14.35 -6.24 14.79
C GLU A 105 13.01 -5.86 15.46
N ALA A 106 11.93 -5.93 14.67
CA ALA A 106 10.62 -5.43 15.05
C ALA A 106 9.68 -6.57 15.47
N ALA A 107 9.01 -6.39 16.60
CA ALA A 107 7.94 -7.28 17.02
C ALA A 107 6.64 -7.03 16.23
N SER A 108 6.46 -5.79 15.75
CA SER A 108 5.32 -5.33 14.96
C SER A 108 5.73 -4.28 13.95
N HIS A 109 5.03 -4.20 12.82
CA HIS A 109 5.34 -3.23 11.76
C HIS A 109 4.10 -2.85 10.95
N TRP A 110 3.87 -1.56 10.71
CA TRP A 110 2.82 -1.10 9.80
C TRP A 110 3.32 -1.21 8.36
N GLN A 111 2.81 -2.19 7.61
CA GLN A 111 3.25 -2.44 6.24
C GLN A 111 2.66 -1.43 5.26
N HIS A 112 1.34 -1.27 5.25
CA HIS A 112 0.73 -0.31 4.35
C HIS A 112 -0.52 0.31 4.91
N ILE A 113 -0.81 1.51 4.38
CA ILE A 113 -2.06 2.21 4.56
C ILE A 113 -2.74 2.25 3.18
N ALA A 114 -3.95 1.73 3.11
CA ALA A 114 -4.77 1.79 1.92
C ALA A 114 -5.56 3.10 1.86
N LEU A 115 -5.37 3.85 0.79
CA LEU A 115 -5.94 5.18 0.58
C LEU A 115 -6.92 5.14 -0.60
N ARG A 116 -8.21 5.28 -0.29
CA ARG A 116 -9.28 5.34 -1.27
C ARG A 116 -9.39 6.73 -1.89
N THR A 117 -9.53 6.77 -3.21
CA THR A 117 -9.73 7.98 -4.01
C THR A 117 -10.97 7.85 -4.90
N PRO A 118 -11.68 8.96 -5.22
CA PRO A 118 -12.79 8.92 -6.16
C PRO A 118 -12.39 8.67 -7.63
N ASP A 119 -11.11 8.83 -7.98
CA ASP A 119 -10.60 8.57 -9.34
C ASP A 119 -9.15 8.07 -9.29
N LEU A 120 -8.99 6.74 -9.24
CA LEU A 120 -7.68 6.09 -9.15
C LEU A 120 -6.86 6.28 -10.42
N LEU A 121 -7.50 6.31 -11.59
CA LEU A 121 -6.78 6.47 -12.86
C LEU A 121 -6.12 7.85 -12.95
N ALA A 122 -6.84 8.90 -12.55
CA ALA A 122 -6.31 10.26 -12.51
C ALA A 122 -5.17 10.38 -11.48
N PHE A 123 -5.32 9.80 -10.29
CA PHE A 123 -4.25 9.81 -9.30
C PHE A 123 -3.02 9.04 -9.76
N HIS A 124 -3.19 7.82 -10.29
CA HIS A 124 -2.08 7.00 -10.76
C HIS A 124 -1.28 7.71 -11.85
N GLN A 125 -1.96 8.33 -12.82
CA GLN A 125 -1.31 9.16 -13.84
C GLN A 125 -0.56 10.35 -13.23
N HIS A 126 -1.20 11.07 -12.30
CA HIS A 126 -0.60 12.20 -11.58
C HIS A 126 0.68 11.80 -10.82
N ALA A 127 0.68 10.63 -10.17
CA ALA A 127 1.81 10.09 -9.42
C ALA A 127 2.95 9.67 -10.36
N LEU A 128 2.64 8.93 -11.44
CA LEU A 128 3.61 8.54 -12.46
C LEU A 128 4.29 9.77 -13.06
N GLU A 129 3.53 10.82 -13.40
CA GLU A 129 4.05 12.10 -13.91
C GLU A 129 5.02 12.79 -12.96
N ARG A 130 5.01 12.45 -11.67
CA ARG A 130 5.91 12.96 -10.64
C ARG A 130 6.99 11.93 -10.25
N GLY A 131 7.13 10.84 -11.00
CA GLY A 131 8.20 9.86 -10.82
C GLY A 131 7.98 8.88 -9.66
N VAL A 132 6.74 8.76 -9.18
CA VAL A 132 6.37 7.69 -8.23
C VAL A 132 6.41 6.35 -8.96
N ASN A 133 7.03 5.34 -8.33
CA ASN A 133 7.03 3.97 -8.83
C ASN A 133 5.92 3.15 -8.16
N PHE A 134 5.41 2.16 -8.90
CA PHE A 134 4.41 1.21 -8.42
C PHE A 134 4.95 -0.21 -8.63
N ILE A 135 4.65 -1.10 -7.68
CA ILE A 135 5.06 -2.51 -7.69
C ILE A 135 4.23 -3.29 -8.70
N THR A 136 2.94 -2.95 -8.79
CA THR A 136 1.97 -3.61 -9.64
C THR A 136 1.41 -2.64 -10.68
N PRO A 137 0.90 -3.13 -11.82
CA PRO A 137 -0.09 -2.35 -12.58
C PRO A 137 -1.35 -2.15 -11.72
N ILE A 138 -2.27 -1.29 -12.20
CA ILE A 138 -3.61 -1.22 -11.60
C ILE A 138 -4.30 -2.58 -11.77
N LEU A 139 -4.65 -3.19 -10.65
CA LEU A 139 -5.36 -4.46 -10.55
C LEU A 139 -6.86 -4.20 -10.38
N LYS A 140 -7.68 -5.13 -10.85
CA LYS A 140 -9.12 -5.15 -10.59
C LYS A 140 -9.42 -6.34 -9.69
N ASP A 141 -10.19 -6.08 -8.65
CA ASP A 141 -10.81 -7.10 -7.83
C ASP A 141 -12.28 -7.23 -8.25
N ASP A 142 -12.63 -8.37 -8.83
CA ASP A 142 -14.01 -8.66 -9.24
C ASP A 142 -14.90 -9.06 -8.05
N GLU A 143 -14.33 -9.57 -6.95
CA GLU A 143 -15.10 -9.98 -5.76
C GLU A 143 -15.54 -8.75 -4.95
N GLU A 144 -14.63 -7.80 -4.77
CA GLU A 144 -14.84 -6.59 -3.97
C GLU A 144 -15.30 -5.36 -4.80
N ASN A 145 -15.45 -5.52 -6.12
CA ASN A 145 -15.75 -4.45 -7.08
C ASN A 145 -14.86 -3.21 -6.85
N LEU A 146 -13.55 -3.41 -6.85
CA LEU A 146 -12.59 -2.33 -6.65
C LEU A 146 -11.42 -2.43 -7.63
N ILE A 147 -10.76 -1.29 -7.85
CA ILE A 147 -9.46 -1.23 -8.51
C ILE A 147 -8.42 -0.73 -7.52
N GLN A 148 -7.20 -1.23 -7.63
CA GLN A 148 -6.13 -0.97 -6.66
C GLN A 148 -4.75 -0.98 -7.30
N VAL A 149 -3.79 -0.31 -6.68
CA VAL A 149 -2.38 -0.31 -7.07
C VAL A 149 -1.49 -0.07 -5.85
N PHE A 150 -0.31 -0.70 -5.85
CA PHE A 150 0.62 -0.63 -4.72
C PHE A 150 1.86 0.18 -5.09
N SER A 151 2.18 1.20 -4.29
CA SER A 151 3.37 2.02 -4.50
C SER A 151 4.65 1.27 -4.16
N GLY A 152 5.79 1.73 -4.66
CA GLY A 152 7.08 1.35 -4.11
C GLY A 152 7.22 1.71 -2.62
N GLU A 153 8.26 1.18 -1.99
CA GLU A 153 8.52 1.34 -0.56
C GLU A 153 9.26 2.64 -0.22
N TRP A 154 9.01 3.15 0.98
CA TRP A 154 9.65 4.37 1.48
C TRP A 154 10.90 4.04 2.28
N TYR A 155 12.08 4.23 1.69
CA TYR A 155 13.36 4.02 2.36
C TYR A 155 14.45 4.95 1.80
N PHE A 156 15.58 5.03 2.48
CA PHE A 156 16.71 5.84 2.01
C PHE A 156 17.53 5.09 0.95
N PRO A 157 18.02 5.76 -0.09
CA PRO A 157 18.94 5.14 -1.04
C PRO A 157 20.12 4.45 -0.34
N GLY A 158 20.39 3.20 -0.70
CA GLY A 158 21.47 2.40 -0.13
C GLY A 158 21.22 1.82 1.27
N THR A 159 20.02 1.99 1.84
CA THR A 159 19.64 1.33 3.10
C THR A 159 18.81 0.07 2.85
N LYS A 160 18.60 -0.71 3.91
CA LYS A 160 17.60 -1.79 3.89
C LYS A 160 16.22 -1.20 3.52
N PRO A 161 15.41 -1.91 2.70
CA PRO A 161 14.01 -1.57 2.49
C PRO A 161 13.26 -1.50 3.81
N SER A 162 12.23 -0.67 3.88
CA SER A 162 11.51 -0.42 5.13
C SER A 162 10.33 -1.36 5.37
N GLY A 163 9.85 -2.05 4.33
CA GLY A 163 8.57 -2.76 4.36
C GLY A 163 7.34 -1.86 4.25
N MET A 164 7.49 -0.53 4.27
CA MET A 164 6.38 0.41 4.28
C MET A 164 6.05 0.95 2.88
N PHE A 165 4.79 0.80 2.45
CA PHE A 165 4.27 1.32 1.19
C PHE A 165 2.81 1.78 1.31
N PHE A 166 2.26 2.37 0.24
CA PHE A 166 0.84 2.71 0.15
C PHE A 166 0.12 1.79 -0.82
N GLU A 167 -1.10 1.41 -0.48
CA GLU A 167 -2.09 0.95 -1.45
C GLU A 167 -2.98 2.14 -1.81
N PHE A 168 -3.28 2.31 -3.09
CA PHE A 168 -4.27 3.27 -3.56
C PHE A 168 -5.38 2.54 -4.27
N LEU A 169 -6.62 2.83 -3.90
CA LEU A 169 -7.77 2.10 -4.43
C LEU A 169 -8.97 2.99 -4.73
N GLN A 170 -9.88 2.46 -5.53
CA GLN A 170 -11.20 3.02 -5.76
C GLN A 170 -12.22 1.88 -5.68
N ARG A 171 -13.17 2.02 -4.74
CA ARG A 171 -14.34 1.13 -4.65
C ARG A 171 -15.41 1.61 -5.61
N ASP A 172 -16.18 0.66 -6.15
CA ASP A 172 -17.27 0.90 -7.08
C ASP A 172 -16.86 1.82 -8.27
N PRO A 173 -15.80 1.45 -9.03
CA PRO A 173 -15.41 2.21 -10.20
C PRO A 173 -16.54 2.22 -11.23
N SER A 174 -16.73 3.36 -11.91
CA SER A 174 -17.73 3.47 -12.96
C SER A 174 -17.39 2.56 -14.15
N ASP A 175 -18.39 2.13 -14.92
CA ASP A 175 -18.18 1.34 -16.14
C ASP A 175 -17.18 2.01 -17.10
N GLN A 176 -17.27 3.34 -17.24
CA GLN A 176 -16.30 4.12 -18.01
C GLN A 176 -14.86 4.01 -17.48
N THR A 177 -14.69 3.95 -16.16
CA THR A 177 -13.37 3.75 -15.53
C THR A 177 -12.84 2.36 -15.85
N VAL A 178 -13.69 1.34 -15.76
CA VAL A 178 -13.35 -0.05 -16.09
C VAL A 178 -13.01 -0.18 -17.58
N GLU A 179 -13.78 0.42 -18.47
CA GLU A 179 -13.49 0.45 -19.92
C GLU A 179 -12.16 1.12 -20.24
N ARG A 180 -11.88 2.27 -19.62
CA ARG A 180 -10.60 2.97 -19.77
C ARG A 180 -9.44 2.08 -19.30
N LEU A 181 -9.59 1.42 -18.16
CA LEU A 181 -8.58 0.49 -17.65
C LEU A 181 -8.35 -0.67 -18.63
N ASN A 182 -9.41 -1.26 -19.17
CA ASN A 182 -9.35 -2.36 -20.15
C ASN A 182 -8.63 -1.95 -21.44
N SER A 183 -8.77 -0.70 -21.86
CA SER A 183 -8.08 -0.17 -23.04
C SER A 183 -6.57 0.04 -22.82
N GLN A 184 -6.16 0.25 -21.56
CA GLN A 184 -4.77 0.55 -21.17
C GLN A 184 -3.97 -0.71 -20.80
N ASN A 185 -4.61 -1.70 -20.18
CA ASN A 185 -3.97 -2.93 -19.71
C ASN A 185 -4.20 -4.11 -20.67
N ARG A 186 -3.18 -4.48 -21.45
CA ARG A 186 -3.24 -5.62 -22.40
C ARG A 186 -3.10 -7.01 -21.76
N LYS A 187 -2.76 -7.10 -20.48
CA LYS A 187 -2.65 -8.37 -19.73
C LYS A 187 -3.17 -8.16 -18.32
N TRP A 188 -4.20 -8.91 -17.97
CA TRP A 188 -4.69 -8.99 -16.60
C TRP A 188 -3.74 -9.87 -15.81
N PHE A 189 -3.30 -9.38 -14.65
CA PHE A 189 -2.99 -10.30 -13.55
C PHE A 189 -4.34 -10.77 -13.02
N ARG A 190 -4.80 -11.91 -13.55
CA ARG A 190 -5.87 -12.69 -12.93
C ARG A 190 -5.17 -13.63 -11.96
N ASP A 191 -5.14 -13.25 -10.70
CA ASP A 191 -5.31 -14.17 -9.58
C ASP A 191 -5.46 -13.32 -8.32
N GLU A 192 -6.62 -13.48 -7.68
CA GLU A 192 -6.97 -13.10 -6.29
C GLU A 192 -6.04 -12.04 -5.68
N THR A 193 -6.45 -10.78 -5.75
CA THR A 193 -5.65 -9.56 -5.47
C THR A 193 -4.71 -9.64 -4.26
N PHE A 194 -5.16 -10.24 -3.14
CA PHE A 194 -4.32 -10.49 -1.97
C PHE A 194 -3.15 -11.44 -2.25
N LEU A 195 -3.40 -12.60 -2.87
CA LEU A 195 -2.35 -13.55 -3.24
C LEU A 195 -1.46 -13.01 -4.36
N GLY A 196 -2.04 -12.26 -5.30
CA GLY A 196 -1.28 -11.58 -6.34
C GLY A 196 -0.24 -10.60 -5.77
N LEU A 197 -0.65 -9.70 -4.87
CA LEU A 197 0.28 -8.81 -4.17
C LEU A 197 1.31 -9.61 -3.37
N TYR A 198 0.86 -10.61 -2.61
CA TYR A 198 1.72 -11.43 -1.77
C TYR A 198 2.87 -12.04 -2.58
N VAL A 199 2.55 -12.61 -3.74
CA VAL A 199 3.52 -13.23 -4.64
C VAL A 199 4.49 -12.20 -5.23
N GLU A 200 4.00 -11.03 -5.64
CA GLU A 200 4.90 -9.98 -6.16
C GLU A 200 5.83 -9.43 -5.07
N LYS A 201 5.33 -9.21 -3.85
CA LYS A 201 6.18 -8.83 -2.70
C LYS A 201 7.21 -9.89 -2.36
N GLU A 202 6.80 -11.15 -2.34
CA GLU A 202 7.72 -12.26 -2.12
C GLU A 202 8.83 -12.26 -3.19
N ARG A 203 8.49 -12.04 -4.46
CA ARG A 203 9.47 -11.93 -5.56
C ARG A 203 10.41 -10.73 -5.39
N GLU A 204 9.91 -9.55 -5.05
CA GLU A 204 10.75 -8.36 -4.82
C GLU A 204 11.83 -8.65 -3.77
N TYR A 205 11.41 -9.16 -2.60
CA TYR A 205 12.32 -9.44 -1.48
C TYR A 205 13.30 -10.56 -1.78
N GLN A 206 12.87 -11.63 -2.46
CA GLN A 206 13.76 -12.71 -2.87
C GLN A 206 14.79 -12.27 -3.91
N SER A 207 14.42 -11.35 -4.80
CA SER A 207 15.34 -10.82 -5.81
C SER A 207 16.36 -9.81 -5.26
N GLY A 208 16.10 -9.26 -4.07
CA GLY A 208 16.85 -8.13 -3.51
C GLY A 208 16.58 -6.78 -4.19
N ASN A 209 15.69 -6.73 -5.19
CA ASN A 209 15.34 -5.54 -5.94
C ASN A 209 13.96 -5.03 -5.50
N VAL A 210 13.90 -4.40 -4.33
CA VAL A 210 12.65 -3.80 -3.82
C VAL A 210 12.40 -2.46 -4.51
N THR A 211 11.23 -2.30 -5.12
CA THR A 211 10.84 -1.07 -5.81
C THR A 211 10.75 0.10 -4.82
N PRO A 212 11.52 1.19 -4.96
CA PRO A 212 11.41 2.35 -4.08
C PRO A 212 10.25 3.26 -4.52
N PHE A 213 9.65 3.99 -3.59
CA PHE A 213 8.54 4.92 -3.86
C PHE A 213 8.92 5.98 -4.89
N ILE A 214 10.13 6.53 -4.78
CA ILE A 214 10.82 7.33 -5.79
C ILE A 214 12.22 6.75 -5.96
N ASP A 215 12.80 6.79 -7.16
CA ASP A 215 14.14 6.23 -7.34
C ASP A 215 15.26 7.07 -6.68
N ASP A 216 16.43 6.43 -6.53
CA ASP A 216 17.62 7.03 -5.90
C ASP A 216 18.02 8.37 -6.52
N ALA A 217 17.87 8.53 -7.83
CA ALA A 217 18.25 9.75 -8.52
C ALA A 217 17.29 10.90 -8.19
N LEU A 218 15.97 10.63 -8.22
CA LEU A 218 14.97 11.62 -7.80
C LEU A 218 15.11 11.97 -6.32
N PHE A 219 15.36 10.98 -5.45
CA PHE A 219 15.63 11.23 -4.05
C PHE A 219 16.82 12.18 -3.88
N LYS A 220 17.95 11.91 -4.54
CA LYS A 220 19.15 12.76 -4.47
C LYS A 220 18.87 14.18 -4.94
N LEU A 221 18.19 14.35 -6.08
CA LEU A 221 17.82 15.67 -6.62
C LEU A 221 16.98 16.48 -5.64
N LEU A 222 15.98 15.85 -5.00
CA LEU A 222 15.15 16.52 -4.00
C LEU A 222 15.94 16.78 -2.70
N HIS A 223 16.74 15.82 -2.25
CA HIS A 223 17.49 15.93 -1.00
C HIS A 223 18.60 16.99 -1.07
N GLU A 224 19.31 17.10 -2.20
CA GLU A 224 20.30 18.17 -2.42
C GLU A 224 19.69 19.56 -2.28
N ARG A 225 18.43 19.72 -2.72
CA ARG A 225 17.74 21.01 -2.72
C ARG A 225 16.99 21.33 -1.42
N TYR A 226 16.43 20.30 -0.77
CA TYR A 226 15.50 20.46 0.34
C TYR A 226 15.96 19.81 1.64
N GLY A 227 16.97 18.93 1.63
CA GLY A 227 17.39 18.13 2.79
C GLY A 227 17.93 18.95 3.97
N ALA A 228 18.48 20.14 3.71
CA ALA A 228 18.93 21.06 4.76
C ALA A 228 17.88 22.11 5.17
N LYS A 229 16.74 22.18 4.47
CA LYS A 229 15.67 23.15 4.76
C LYS A 229 14.74 22.60 5.83
N LYS A 230 14.22 23.50 6.67
CA LYS A 230 13.09 23.17 7.55
C LYS A 230 11.81 23.14 6.73
N THR A 231 10.84 22.33 7.13
CA THR A 231 9.60 22.13 6.33
C THR A 231 8.83 23.43 6.08
N TRP A 232 8.84 24.36 7.04
CA TRP A 232 8.20 25.67 6.90
C TRP A 232 8.99 26.69 6.04
N GLU A 233 10.22 26.36 5.64
CA GLU A 233 11.04 27.16 4.71
C GLU A 233 10.83 26.72 3.23
N ILE A 234 10.02 25.68 3.02
CA ILE A 234 9.63 25.18 1.70
C ILE A 234 8.28 25.81 1.36
N ASP A 235 8.32 27.00 0.77
CA ASP A 235 7.13 27.76 0.36
C ASP A 235 6.54 27.27 -0.98
N ASP A 236 5.43 27.88 -1.40
CA ASP A 236 4.74 27.53 -2.66
C ASP A 236 5.64 27.67 -3.90
N ALA A 237 6.59 28.61 -3.89
CA ALA A 237 7.52 28.77 -5.00
C ALA A 237 8.52 27.61 -5.03
N ALA A 238 9.03 27.22 -3.87
CA ALA A 238 9.91 26.07 -3.70
C ALA A 238 9.21 24.75 -4.09
N LEU A 239 7.92 24.59 -3.76
CA LEU A 239 7.11 23.43 -4.13
C LEU A 239 6.86 23.34 -5.63
N LYS A 240 6.57 24.46 -6.32
CA LYS A 240 6.44 24.48 -7.79
C LYS A 240 7.73 24.06 -8.48
N VAL A 241 8.88 24.44 -7.94
CA VAL A 241 10.17 23.99 -8.47
C VAL A 241 10.40 22.50 -8.20
N ALA A 242 10.03 22.00 -7.02
CA ALA A 242 10.13 20.56 -6.71
C ALA A 242 9.28 19.74 -7.70
N GLU A 243 8.04 20.16 -7.93
CA GLU A 243 7.13 19.51 -8.87
C GLU A 243 7.69 19.53 -10.29
N ALA A 244 8.23 20.65 -10.76
CA ALA A 244 8.87 20.74 -12.07
C ALA A 244 10.05 19.76 -12.20
N LEU A 245 10.90 19.65 -11.18
CA LEU A 245 12.02 18.69 -11.15
C LEU A 245 11.52 17.24 -11.20
N MET A 246 10.50 16.91 -10.41
CA MET A 246 9.89 15.58 -10.41
C MET A 246 9.33 15.23 -11.79
N MET A 247 8.65 16.17 -12.44
CA MET A 247 8.08 15.98 -13.78
C MET A 247 9.15 15.86 -14.86
N GLU A 248 10.23 16.64 -14.78
CA GLU A 248 11.36 16.55 -15.71
C GLU A 248 12.07 15.20 -15.59
N HIS A 249 12.37 14.77 -14.35
CA HIS A 249 12.95 13.45 -14.07
C HIS A 249 12.08 12.33 -14.61
N ALA A 250 10.77 12.35 -14.32
CA ALA A 250 9.83 11.33 -14.78
C ALA A 250 9.73 11.27 -16.30
N LYS A 251 9.83 12.40 -17.00
CA LYS A 251 9.88 12.44 -18.48
C LYS A 251 11.16 11.81 -19.01
N SER A 252 12.31 12.12 -18.41
CA SER A 252 13.61 11.59 -18.86
C SER A 252 13.71 10.07 -18.79
N LYS A 253 13.01 9.41 -17.86
CA LYS A 253 12.94 7.94 -17.76
C LYS A 253 12.05 7.28 -18.81
N ARG A 254 11.17 8.02 -19.46
CA ARG A 254 10.22 7.50 -20.46
C ARG A 254 10.64 7.75 -21.91
N ALA A 255 11.61 8.64 -22.12
CA ALA A 255 12.20 8.96 -23.42
C ALA A 255 13.24 7.90 -23.80
#